data_AF-A0A3S3PCQ8-F1
#
_entry.id   AF-A0A3S3PCQ8-F1
#
_cell.length_a   1.000
_cell.length_b   1.000
_cell.length_c   1.000
_cell.angle_alpha   90.00
_cell.angle_beta   90.00
_cell.angle_gamma   90.00
#
_symmetry.space_group_name_H-M   'P 1'
#
loop_
_entity.id
_entity.type
_entity.pdbx_description
1 polymer ?
#
loop_
_entity_poly.entity_id
_entity_poly.type
_entity_poly.pdbx_seq_one_letter_code
_entity_poly.pdbx_strand_id
1 'polypeptide(L)'
;MRSTRPSEQALFHLLLINEVLVHTKSEPLKYKKIMNSPPPNSKNLEDIFDSSVNLEETHFNEGFRDGFNDGLAPGKQEGREVGLKLGFEIGEELGFYRGCIDMWNAAILMDSHGRFSSRVQKNIKQMEELIEKYPILNPENENVQEMMDGLRLKFRAISASLSMKLEYDGYPKSSEVNRMEF
;
A
#
# COMPACT_ATOMS: atom_id res chain seq x y z
N MET A 1 -20.58 64.58 -80.42
CA MET A 1 -19.33 65.19 -79.93
C MET A 1 -19.68 66.37 -79.03
N ARG A 2 -19.75 66.16 -77.70
CA ARG A 2 -19.70 67.27 -76.73
C ARG A 2 -18.35 67.17 -76.04
N SER A 3 -17.44 68.00 -76.52
CA SER A 3 -16.15 68.29 -75.92
C SER A 3 -16.40 68.88 -74.53
N THR A 4 -16.20 68.07 -73.50
CA THR A 4 -16.12 68.54 -72.11
C THR A 4 -14.79 69.25 -71.95
N ARG A 5 -14.84 70.47 -71.41
CA ARG A 5 -13.68 71.37 -71.29
C ARG A 5 -12.63 70.75 -70.36
N PRO A 6 -11.32 70.99 -70.57
CA PRO A 6 -10.23 70.39 -69.77
C PRO A 6 -10.39 70.57 -68.25
N SER A 7 -11.11 71.60 -67.81
CA SER A 7 -11.39 71.90 -66.41
C SER A 7 -12.38 70.94 -65.73
N GLU A 8 -13.27 70.27 -66.47
CA GLU A 8 -14.27 69.35 -65.90
C GLU A 8 -13.70 67.94 -65.67
N GLN A 9 -12.76 67.49 -66.50
CA GLN A 9 -12.02 66.23 -66.26
C GLN A 9 -11.09 66.33 -65.05
N ALA A 10 -10.49 67.50 -64.81
CA ALA A 10 -9.66 67.75 -63.64
C ALA A 10 -10.46 67.68 -62.33
N LEU A 11 -11.72 68.13 -62.34
CA LEU A 11 -12.59 68.07 -61.16
C LEU A 11 -13.04 66.64 -60.83
N PHE A 12 -13.33 65.81 -61.84
CA PHE A 12 -13.63 64.39 -61.62
C PHE A 12 -12.44 63.62 -61.07
N HIS A 13 -11.22 63.92 -61.55
CA HIS A 13 -10.01 63.29 -61.05
C HIS A 13 -9.66 63.76 -59.62
N LEU A 14 -9.91 65.02 -59.28
CA LEU A 14 -9.73 65.52 -57.90
C LEU A 14 -10.75 64.91 -56.93
N LEU A 15 -11.99 64.67 -57.36
CA LEU A 15 -13.01 64.05 -56.52
C LEU A 15 -12.66 62.59 -56.21
N LEU A 16 -12.24 61.82 -57.22
CA LEU A 16 -11.78 60.43 -57.05
C LEU A 16 -10.52 60.33 -56.17
N ILE A 17 -9.59 61.27 -56.31
CA ILE A 17 -8.42 61.33 -55.42
C ILE A 17 -8.85 61.63 -53.98
N ASN A 18 -9.79 62.55 -53.75
CA ASN A 18 -10.29 62.83 -52.41
C ASN A 18 -11.09 61.66 -51.80
N GLU A 19 -11.89 60.93 -52.57
CA GLU A 19 -12.60 59.73 -52.09
C GLU A 19 -11.64 58.62 -51.67
N VAL A 20 -10.58 58.37 -52.47
CA VAL A 20 -9.52 57.41 -52.12
C VAL A 20 -8.69 57.89 -50.93
N LEU A 21 -8.46 59.20 -50.77
CA LEU A 21 -7.73 59.76 -49.63
C LEU A 21 -8.54 59.72 -48.32
N VAL A 22 -9.87 59.78 -48.40
CA VAL A 22 -10.77 59.65 -47.24
C VAL A 22 -10.83 58.20 -46.76
N HIS A 23 -10.79 57.22 -47.68
CA HIS A 23 -10.76 55.78 -47.32
C HIS A 23 -9.39 55.27 -46.83
N THR A 24 -8.30 56.03 -47.00
CA THR A 24 -6.94 55.63 -46.55
C THR A 24 -6.49 56.27 -45.23
N LYS A 25 -7.34 57.08 -44.57
CA LYS A 25 -7.01 57.80 -43.32
C LYS A 25 -7.58 57.22 -42.02
N SER A 26 -7.96 55.95 -42.00
CA SER A 26 -8.17 55.16 -40.77
C SER A 26 -7.34 53.87 -40.90
N GLU A 27 -6.30 53.54 -40.12
CA GLU A 27 -5.90 53.88 -38.77
C GLU A 27 -4.37 53.71 -38.63
N PRO A 28 -3.59 54.71 -38.17
CA PRO A 28 -2.20 54.49 -37.76
C PRO A 28 -2.06 54.16 -36.25
N LEU A 29 -3.17 54.07 -35.50
CA LEU A 29 -3.15 53.95 -34.04
C LEU A 29 -3.10 52.50 -33.53
N LYS A 30 -3.41 51.48 -34.34
CA LYS A 30 -3.34 50.07 -33.92
C LYS A 30 -1.92 49.55 -33.80
N TYR A 31 -1.00 49.94 -34.69
CA TYR A 31 0.38 49.43 -34.67
C TYR A 31 1.23 50.04 -33.56
N LYS A 32 0.96 51.28 -33.16
CA LYS A 32 1.73 51.97 -32.10
C LYS A 32 1.47 51.39 -30.70
N LYS A 33 0.35 50.68 -30.51
CA LYS A 33 0.00 50.01 -29.25
C LYS A 33 0.71 48.66 -29.08
N ILE A 34 1.16 48.04 -30.16
CA ILE A 34 1.85 46.73 -30.16
C ILE A 34 3.34 46.88 -29.84
N MET A 35 3.98 47.99 -30.23
CA MET A 35 5.42 48.21 -29.96
C MET A 35 5.74 48.75 -28.56
N ASN A 36 4.74 49.10 -27.75
CA ASN A 36 4.91 49.63 -26.39
C ASN A 36 4.52 48.64 -25.29
N SER A 37 4.18 47.39 -25.61
CA SER A 37 4.09 46.35 -24.59
C SER A 37 5.50 45.97 -24.16
N PRO A 38 5.80 45.85 -22.85
CA PRO A 38 7.07 45.30 -22.41
C PRO A 38 7.27 43.95 -23.13
N PRO A 39 8.51 43.61 -23.55
CA PRO A 39 8.79 42.31 -24.15
C PRO A 39 8.17 41.24 -23.24
N PRO A 40 7.51 40.19 -23.79
CA PRO A 40 6.97 39.12 -22.97
C PRO A 40 8.09 38.70 -22.02
N ASN A 41 7.85 38.92 -20.74
CA ASN A 41 8.84 38.73 -19.69
C ASN A 41 9.38 37.32 -19.89
N SER A 42 10.70 37.13 -20.02
CA SER A 42 11.29 35.80 -20.26
C SER A 42 10.82 34.78 -19.22
N LYS A 43 10.49 35.25 -18.01
CA LYS A 43 9.79 34.50 -16.96
C LYS A 43 8.55 33.72 -17.42
N ASN A 44 7.79 34.23 -18.39
CA ASN A 44 6.59 33.56 -18.90
C ASN A 44 6.92 32.38 -19.81
N LEU A 45 8.06 32.41 -20.51
CA LEU A 45 8.54 31.28 -21.32
C LEU A 45 9.19 30.21 -20.42
N GLU A 46 9.96 30.62 -19.42
CA GLU A 46 10.43 29.73 -18.36
C GLU A 46 9.24 29.02 -17.67
N ASP A 47 8.17 29.72 -17.26
CA ASP A 47 6.97 29.12 -16.65
C ASP A 47 6.24 28.10 -17.56
N ILE A 48 6.22 28.32 -18.89
CA ILE A 48 5.51 27.45 -19.84
C ILE A 48 6.25 26.12 -20.03
N PHE A 49 7.59 26.14 -20.09
CA PHE A 49 8.39 24.94 -20.27
C PHE A 49 8.80 24.28 -18.95
N ASP A 50 8.76 24.99 -17.81
CA ASP A 50 9.05 24.42 -16.48
C ASP A 50 8.16 23.22 -16.16
N SER A 51 6.88 23.30 -16.50
CA SER A 51 5.94 22.19 -16.33
C SER A 51 6.26 20.97 -17.20
N SER A 52 6.86 21.18 -18.38
CA SER A 52 7.29 20.11 -19.28
C SER A 52 8.64 19.52 -18.89
N VAL A 53 9.54 20.33 -18.31
CA VAL A 53 10.85 19.91 -17.83
C VAL A 53 10.71 19.11 -16.54
N ASN A 54 9.80 19.51 -15.65
CA ASN A 54 9.53 18.84 -14.37
C ASN A 54 8.39 17.80 -14.45
N LEU A 55 7.95 17.44 -15.66
CA LEU A 55 6.80 16.55 -15.87
C LEU A 55 7.04 15.14 -15.29
N GLU A 56 8.25 14.61 -15.46
CA GLU A 56 8.64 13.31 -14.92
C GLU A 56 8.58 13.32 -13.38
N GLU A 57 9.17 14.31 -12.75
CA GLU A 57 9.15 14.45 -11.29
C GLU A 57 7.72 14.65 -10.75
N THR A 58 6.90 15.43 -11.48
CA THR A 58 5.50 15.65 -11.12
C THR A 58 4.71 14.35 -11.16
N HIS A 59 4.78 13.59 -12.25
CA HIS A 59 4.06 12.33 -12.37
C HIS A 59 4.62 11.24 -11.45
N PHE A 60 5.92 11.23 -11.17
CA PHE A 60 6.50 10.35 -10.17
C PHE A 60 5.91 10.63 -8.78
N ASN A 61 5.87 11.90 -8.38
CA ASN A 61 5.33 12.32 -7.09
C ASN A 61 3.82 12.08 -6.99
N GLU A 62 3.08 12.32 -8.08
CA GLU A 62 1.64 11.99 -8.19
C GLU A 62 1.42 10.49 -8.05
N GLY A 63 2.12 9.66 -8.83
CA GLY A 63 1.99 8.22 -8.78
C GLY A 63 2.38 7.63 -7.42
N PHE A 64 3.42 8.16 -6.77
CA PHE A 64 3.80 7.77 -5.41
C PHE A 64 2.71 8.13 -4.41
N ARG A 65 2.20 9.36 -4.46
CA ARG A 65 1.14 9.84 -3.55
C ARG A 65 -0.13 9.02 -3.71
N ASP A 66 -0.55 8.77 -4.95
CA ASP A 66 -1.75 8.02 -5.27
C ASP A 66 -1.59 6.57 -4.83
N GLY A 67 -0.47 5.92 -5.17
CA GLY A 67 -0.16 4.55 -4.72
C GLY A 67 -0.07 4.42 -3.20
N PHE A 68 0.49 5.41 -2.50
CA PHE A 68 0.55 5.42 -1.04
C PHE A 68 -0.85 5.56 -0.42
N ASN A 69 -1.66 6.51 -0.91
CA ASN A 69 -3.03 6.72 -0.43
C ASN A 69 -3.93 5.50 -0.70
N ASP A 70 -3.81 4.92 -1.89
CA ASP A 70 -4.55 3.74 -2.30
C ASP A 70 -4.12 2.51 -1.49
N GLY A 71 -2.83 2.39 -1.16
CA GLY A 71 -2.28 1.27 -0.39
C GLY A 71 -2.50 1.37 1.13
N LEU A 72 -2.69 2.56 1.69
CA LEU A 72 -2.68 2.77 3.14
C LEU A 72 -3.81 2.02 3.87
N ALA A 73 -5.05 2.18 3.39
CA ALA A 73 -6.22 1.55 4.00
C ALA A 73 -6.25 0.01 3.81
N PRO A 74 -6.10 -0.53 2.57
CA PRO A 74 -6.09 -1.98 2.37
C PRO A 74 -4.88 -2.63 3.04
N GLY A 75 -3.70 -2.02 2.99
CA GLY A 75 -2.50 -2.55 3.64
C GLY A 75 -2.66 -2.66 5.16
N LYS A 76 -3.32 -1.69 5.80
CA LYS A 76 -3.67 -1.76 7.23
C LYS A 76 -4.65 -2.90 7.53
N GLN A 77 -5.67 -3.07 6.69
CA GLN A 77 -6.68 -4.12 6.86
C GLN A 77 -6.06 -5.51 6.67
N GLU A 78 -5.29 -5.70 5.61
CA GLU A 78 -4.57 -6.95 5.32
C GLU A 78 -3.61 -7.30 6.45
N GLY A 79 -2.79 -6.34 6.92
CA GLY A 79 -1.88 -6.56 8.03
C GLY A 79 -2.61 -6.98 9.32
N ARG A 80 -3.79 -6.39 9.59
CA ARG A 80 -4.63 -6.79 10.72
C ARG A 80 -5.17 -8.22 10.55
N GLU A 81 -5.69 -8.56 9.38
CA GLU A 81 -6.26 -9.87 9.10
C GLU A 81 -5.21 -10.98 9.19
N VAL A 82 -4.05 -10.78 8.55
CA VAL A 82 -2.92 -11.72 8.59
C VAL A 82 -2.41 -11.87 10.02
N GLY A 83 -2.23 -10.75 10.73
CA GLY A 83 -1.76 -10.76 12.12
C GLY A 83 -2.71 -11.50 13.07
N LEU A 84 -4.04 -11.29 12.93
CA LEU A 84 -5.03 -12.00 13.73
C LEU A 84 -5.04 -13.50 13.43
N LYS A 85 -5.00 -13.88 12.15
CA LYS A 85 -4.99 -15.28 11.74
C LYS A 85 -3.76 -16.00 12.29
N LEU A 86 -2.57 -15.47 12.02
CA LEU A 86 -1.31 -16.08 12.46
C LEU A 86 -1.20 -16.11 13.98
N GLY A 87 -1.58 -15.02 14.64
CA GLY A 87 -1.59 -14.93 16.10
C GLY A 87 -2.53 -15.96 16.73
N PHE A 88 -3.69 -16.21 16.13
CA PHE A 88 -4.62 -17.25 16.58
C PHE A 88 -4.03 -18.65 16.39
N GLU A 89 -3.49 -18.97 15.20
CA GLU A 89 -2.88 -20.28 14.91
C GLU A 89 -1.77 -20.63 15.91
N ILE A 90 -0.89 -19.66 16.21
CA ILE A 90 0.19 -19.84 17.20
C ILE A 90 -0.38 -19.94 18.62
N GLY A 91 -1.31 -19.06 18.98
CA GLY A 91 -1.91 -19.02 20.31
C GLY A 91 -2.69 -20.29 20.65
N GLU A 92 -3.42 -20.84 19.68
CA GLU A 92 -4.10 -22.13 19.78
C GLU A 92 -3.11 -23.26 20.06
N GLU A 93 -2.04 -23.37 19.26
CA GLU A 93 -1.03 -24.42 19.42
C GLU A 93 -0.38 -24.37 20.81
N LEU A 94 0.02 -23.17 21.25
CA LEU A 94 0.57 -22.96 22.59
C LEU A 94 -0.43 -23.29 23.70
N GLY A 95 -1.69 -22.88 23.54
CA GLY A 95 -2.77 -23.16 24.48
C GLY A 95 -3.06 -24.65 24.62
N PHE A 96 -3.09 -25.38 23.50
CA PHE A 96 -3.23 -26.83 23.48
C PHE A 96 -2.11 -27.52 24.26
N TYR A 97 -0.85 -27.13 24.00
CA TYR A 97 0.30 -27.67 24.72
C TYR A 97 0.25 -27.36 26.21
N ARG A 98 -0.14 -26.14 26.59
CA ARG A 98 -0.31 -25.77 27.99
C ARG A 98 -1.35 -26.64 28.69
N GLY A 99 -2.52 -26.84 28.06
CA GLY A 99 -3.57 -27.71 28.59
C GLY A 99 -3.10 -29.16 28.78
N CYS A 100 -2.32 -29.68 27.83
CA CYS A 100 -1.72 -31.01 27.95
C CYS A 100 -0.76 -31.12 29.14
N ILE A 101 0.10 -30.12 29.34
CA ILE A 101 1.02 -30.07 30.49
C ILE A 101 0.26 -30.05 31.80
N ASP A 102 -0.76 -29.19 31.92
CA ASP A 102 -1.57 -29.09 33.14
C ASP A 102 -2.26 -30.43 33.45
N MET A 103 -2.82 -31.09 32.43
CA MET A 103 -3.43 -32.42 32.55
C MET A 103 -2.42 -33.51 32.94
N TRP A 104 -1.24 -33.52 32.34
CA TRP A 104 -0.19 -34.50 32.67
C TRP A 104 0.34 -34.28 34.09
N ASN A 105 0.54 -33.03 34.51
CA ASN A 105 0.95 -32.68 35.87
C ASN A 105 -0.10 -33.14 36.89
N ALA A 106 -1.39 -32.93 36.62
CA ALA A 106 -2.45 -33.45 37.46
C ALA A 106 -2.46 -34.99 37.52
N ALA A 107 -2.24 -35.66 36.38
CA ALA A 107 -2.19 -37.12 36.31
C ALA A 107 -1.00 -37.71 37.06
N ILE A 108 0.16 -37.05 37.05
CA ILE A 108 1.35 -37.45 37.83
C ILE A 108 1.04 -37.54 39.32
N LEU A 109 0.25 -36.60 39.86
CA LEU A 109 -0.14 -36.60 41.28
C LEU A 109 -0.99 -37.82 41.67
N MET A 110 -1.69 -38.41 40.70
CA MET A 110 -2.56 -39.58 40.90
C MET A 110 -1.90 -40.89 40.44
N ASP A 111 -0.68 -40.84 39.90
CA ASP A 111 -0.03 -41.99 39.28
C ASP A 111 0.47 -43.00 40.31
N SER A 112 -0.40 -43.96 40.62
CA SER A 112 -0.12 -45.07 41.52
C SER A 112 0.70 -46.19 40.86
N HIS A 113 0.78 -46.20 39.52
CA HIS A 113 1.31 -47.30 38.71
C HIS A 113 2.66 -46.98 38.03
N GLY A 114 3.22 -45.78 38.25
CA GLY A 114 4.52 -45.39 37.70
C GLY A 114 4.52 -45.21 36.17
N ARG A 115 3.37 -44.89 35.58
CA ARG A 115 3.22 -44.59 34.15
C ARG A 115 4.07 -43.39 33.74
N PHE A 116 4.21 -42.40 34.61
CA PHE A 116 5.02 -41.21 34.42
C PHE A 116 6.42 -41.43 34.96
N SER A 117 7.27 -42.12 34.19
CA SER A 117 8.69 -42.27 34.53
C SER A 117 9.38 -40.91 34.75
N SER A 118 10.48 -40.89 35.50
CA SER A 118 11.28 -39.68 35.73
C SER A 118 11.71 -38.98 34.44
N ARG A 119 11.93 -39.75 33.37
CA ARG A 119 12.22 -39.23 32.02
C ARG A 119 11.04 -38.45 31.45
N VAL A 120 9.83 -38.98 31.57
CA VAL A 120 8.61 -38.32 31.08
C VAL A 120 8.35 -37.04 31.86
N GLN A 121 8.43 -37.10 33.20
CA GLN A 121 8.26 -35.92 34.06
C GLN A 121 9.29 -34.81 33.71
N LYS A 122 10.55 -35.19 33.46
CA LYS A 122 11.58 -34.24 33.00
C LYS A 122 11.22 -33.60 31.64
N ASN A 123 10.72 -34.39 30.69
CA ASN A 123 10.31 -33.85 29.39
C ASN A 123 9.12 -32.89 29.52
N ILE A 124 8.13 -33.21 30.37
CA ILE A 124 6.98 -32.33 30.65
C ILE A 124 7.47 -30.99 31.21
N LYS A 125 8.33 -31.02 32.24
CA LYS A 125 8.90 -29.79 32.83
C LYS A 125 9.68 -28.95 31.81
N GLN A 126 10.48 -29.59 30.95
CA GLN A 126 11.18 -28.88 29.89
C GLN A 126 10.23 -28.27 28.85
N MET A 127 9.10 -28.91 28.59
CA MET A 127 8.08 -28.38 27.69
C MET A 127 7.37 -27.17 28.32
N GLU A 128 7.09 -27.23 29.63
CA GLU A 128 6.55 -26.11 30.42
C GLU A 128 7.49 -24.89 30.38
N GLU A 129 8.79 -25.10 30.66
CA GLU A 129 9.80 -24.04 30.59
C GLU A 129 9.92 -23.41 29.19
N LEU A 130 9.70 -24.19 28.12
CA LEU A 130 9.69 -23.67 26.75
C LEU A 130 8.46 -22.80 26.46
N ILE A 131 7.29 -23.19 26.96
CA ILE A 131 6.07 -22.37 26.82
C ILE A 131 6.20 -21.06 27.59
N GLU A 132 6.71 -21.11 28.83
CA GLU A 132 6.87 -19.91 29.67
C GLU A 132 7.83 -18.88 29.06
N LYS A 133 8.87 -19.35 28.35
CA LYS A 133 9.85 -18.49 27.68
C LYS A 133 9.43 -18.07 26.28
N TYR A 134 8.32 -18.59 25.76
CA TYR A 134 7.92 -18.33 24.39
C TYR A 134 7.60 -16.84 24.20
N PRO A 135 8.24 -16.15 23.23
CA PRO A 135 8.14 -14.71 23.10
C PRO A 135 6.86 -14.28 22.35
N ILE A 136 5.69 -14.48 22.97
CA ILE A 136 4.37 -14.17 22.37
C ILE A 136 4.27 -12.70 21.92
N LEU A 137 4.89 -11.78 22.67
CA LEU A 137 4.87 -10.34 22.38
C LEU A 137 5.95 -9.89 21.41
N ASN A 138 6.86 -10.78 21.01
CA ASN A 138 7.94 -10.48 20.07
C ASN A 138 7.97 -11.55 18.96
N PRO A 139 7.01 -11.51 18.02
CA PRO A 139 6.88 -12.50 16.96
C PRO A 139 8.04 -12.47 15.94
N GLU A 140 8.83 -11.40 15.91
CA GLU A 140 10.02 -11.26 15.06
C GLU A 140 11.27 -11.92 15.66
N ASN A 141 11.16 -12.52 16.85
CA ASN A 141 12.28 -13.21 17.47
C ASN A 141 12.68 -14.43 16.62
N GLU A 142 13.94 -14.45 16.19
CA GLU A 142 14.52 -15.49 15.32
C GLU A 142 14.37 -16.91 15.89
N ASN A 143 14.23 -17.05 17.22
CA ASN A 143 14.11 -18.34 17.90
C ASN A 143 12.67 -18.88 17.95
N VAL A 144 11.65 -18.10 17.59
CA VAL A 144 10.21 -18.48 17.67
C VAL A 144 9.95 -19.81 16.96
N GLN A 145 10.57 -19.98 15.79
CA GLN A 145 10.42 -21.19 14.99
C GLN A 145 11.08 -22.41 15.65
N GLU A 146 12.33 -22.27 16.11
CA GLU A 146 13.05 -23.34 16.80
C GLU A 146 12.34 -23.75 18.10
N MET A 147 11.84 -22.77 18.87
CA MET A 147 11.09 -23.03 20.09
C MET A 147 9.81 -23.81 19.81
N MET A 148 9.06 -23.45 18.77
CA MET A 148 7.84 -24.16 18.38
C MET A 148 8.14 -25.59 17.92
N ASP A 149 9.20 -25.80 17.13
CA ASP A 149 9.61 -27.12 16.71
C ASP A 149 10.09 -27.97 17.90
N GLY A 150 10.73 -27.34 18.88
CA GLY A 150 11.06 -27.94 20.18
C GLY A 150 9.82 -28.38 20.96
N LEU A 151 8.76 -27.56 21.00
CA LEU A 151 7.48 -27.91 21.62
C LEU A 151 6.83 -29.11 20.93
N ARG A 152 6.70 -29.06 19.59
CA ARG A 152 6.16 -30.16 18.77
C ARG A 152 6.92 -31.47 18.97
N LEU A 153 8.25 -31.41 19.05
CA LEU A 153 9.08 -32.59 19.26
C LEU A 153 8.87 -33.18 20.65
N LYS A 154 8.83 -32.35 21.70
CA LYS A 154 8.59 -32.81 23.08
C LYS A 154 7.20 -33.39 23.23
N PHE A 155 6.18 -32.74 22.67
CA PHE A 155 4.81 -33.23 22.66
C PHE A 155 4.75 -34.65 22.09
N ARG A 156 5.27 -34.87 20.87
CA ARG A 156 5.31 -36.21 20.26
C ARG A 156 6.05 -37.24 21.11
N ALA A 157 7.18 -36.85 21.71
CA ALA A 157 7.96 -37.75 22.55
C ALA A 157 7.20 -38.17 23.82
N ILE A 158 6.46 -37.24 24.46
CA ILE A 158 5.64 -37.51 25.65
C ILE A 158 4.43 -38.38 25.27
N SER A 159 3.69 -38.01 24.22
CA SER A 159 2.53 -38.78 23.75
C SER A 159 2.88 -40.22 23.41
N ALA A 160 4.02 -40.43 22.72
CA ALA A 160 4.54 -41.77 22.43
C ALA A 160 4.93 -42.53 23.71
N SER A 161 5.58 -41.87 24.66
CA SER A 161 5.99 -42.48 25.93
C SER A 161 4.80 -42.93 26.79
N LEU A 162 3.70 -42.18 26.73
CA LEU A 162 2.47 -42.48 27.47
C LEU A 162 1.52 -43.40 26.70
N SER A 163 1.84 -43.76 25.45
CA SER A 163 0.96 -44.52 24.54
C SER A 163 -0.42 -43.88 24.38
N MET A 164 -0.48 -42.54 24.40
CA MET A 164 -1.71 -41.78 24.25
C MET A 164 -1.89 -41.40 22.79
N LYS A 165 -3.11 -41.59 22.26
CA LYS A 165 -3.49 -41.06 20.95
C LYS A 165 -3.93 -39.60 21.09
N LEU A 166 -2.95 -38.75 21.43
CA LEU A 166 -3.13 -37.30 21.42
C LEU A 166 -2.55 -36.77 20.12
N GLU A 167 -3.40 -36.17 19.30
CA GLU A 167 -3.05 -35.53 18.05
C GLU A 167 -3.40 -34.04 18.16
N TYR A 168 -2.51 -33.19 17.65
CA TYR A 168 -2.80 -31.78 17.45
C TYR A 168 -3.12 -31.60 15.98
N ASP A 169 -4.41 -31.51 15.66
CA ASP A 169 -4.89 -31.37 14.29
C ASP A 169 -4.78 -29.92 13.78
N GLY A 170 -4.59 -28.98 14.72
CA GLY A 170 -4.51 -27.55 14.48
C GLY A 170 -5.83 -26.93 14.01
N TYR A 171 -5.82 -25.60 13.88
CA TYR A 171 -6.94 -24.90 13.28
C TYR A 171 -7.26 -25.45 11.89
N PRO A 172 -8.54 -25.77 11.57
CA PRO A 172 -8.90 -26.23 10.24
C PRO A 172 -8.45 -25.19 9.22
N LYS A 173 -7.49 -25.58 8.38
CA LYS A 173 -7.03 -24.76 7.27
C LYS A 173 -8.26 -24.43 6.44
N SER A 174 -8.39 -23.20 5.94
CA SER A 174 -9.57 -22.72 5.20
C SER A 174 -10.07 -23.67 4.09
N SER A 175 -9.22 -24.57 3.58
CA SER A 175 -9.58 -25.70 2.71
C SER A 175 -10.57 -26.72 3.30
N GLU A 176 -10.74 -26.78 4.62
CA GLU A 176 -11.66 -27.70 5.32
C GLU A 176 -13.00 -27.04 5.68
N VAL A 177 -13.05 -25.70 5.74
CA VAL A 177 -14.27 -24.94 6.01
C VAL A 177 -15.27 -25.06 4.85
N ASN A 178 -14.80 -25.27 3.62
CA ASN A 178 -15.64 -25.56 2.45
C ASN A 178 -16.35 -26.93 2.49
N ARG A 179 -16.14 -27.76 3.52
CA ARG A 179 -16.89 -29.02 3.73
C ARG A 179 -18.02 -28.90 4.75
N MET A 180 -18.23 -27.72 5.33
CA MET A 180 -19.35 -27.45 6.25
C MET A 180 -20.24 -26.35 5.68
N GLU A 181 -20.84 -26.60 4.51
CA GLU A 181 -22.05 -25.89 4.10
C GLU A 181 -23.25 -26.84 4.27
N PHE A 182 -24.26 -26.37 4.99
CA PHE A 182 -25.54 -27.06 5.24
C PHE A 182 -26.46 -26.99 4.02
#